data_AF-A0A1B9GL04-F1
#
_entry.id   AF-A0A1B9GL04-F1
#
_cell.length_a   1.000
_cell.length_b   1.000
_cell.length_c   1.000
_cell.angle_alpha   90.00
_cell.angle_beta   90.00
_cell.angle_gamma   90.00
#
_symmetry.space_group_name_H-M   'P 1'
#
loop_
_entity.id
_entity.type
_entity.pdbx_description
1 polymer ?
#
loop_
_entity_poly.entity_id
_entity_poly.type
_entity_poly.pdbx_seq_one_letter_code
_entity_poly.pdbx_strand_id
1 'polypeptide(L)'
;MGSHGTANGFDHNLNHDDPPVAAIESGGPMTSPEVVEKPHTFRYDVVQGFFLQNGPEPKHLEFEQMLERSFGLIDESPERWHNLKSAVKKLQEEAPEGVIYKVMFLGRHGQGWHNFGASKYGVDPWEDHWTYINGDGEITWGPDPELTPLGVSQAQAIQKCWKEQKPHGAPISKEEIRWYVSPLTRTGQTMLESWGELLTGVPEVWEDWREIYGSHTCDKRSTKTYIEKRFPTFKIEEGFAEEDELWKPDDRETDAHMQMRAQRAMDRLFGEGGAKETYISITSHSAILRNLLAVLHHQPYPLATGEMIPVVVKATRVLPGQIA
;
A
#
# COMPACT_ATOMS: atom_id res chain seq x y z
N MET A 1 -6.87 -53.10 16.72
CA MET A 1 -5.83 -53.07 15.67
C MET A 1 -6.50 -52.39 14.48
N GLY A 2 -6.42 -51.07 14.27
CA GLY A 2 -5.22 -50.28 13.95
C GLY A 2 -4.64 -50.82 12.63
N SER A 3 -4.57 -50.14 11.49
CA SER A 3 -4.64 -48.71 11.14
C SER A 3 -4.86 -48.61 9.62
N HIS A 4 -5.71 -47.71 9.13
CA HIS A 4 -5.69 -47.28 7.73
C HIS A 4 -4.86 -45.99 7.61
N GLY A 5 -3.91 -46.01 6.69
CA GLY A 5 -2.95 -44.93 6.45
C GLY A 5 -3.64 -43.68 5.96
N THR A 6 -3.36 -42.57 6.63
CA THR A 6 -3.69 -41.22 6.20
C THR A 6 -2.68 -40.74 5.17
N ALA A 7 -3.22 -40.21 4.07
CA ALA A 7 -2.48 -39.51 3.04
C ALA A 7 -1.79 -38.26 3.62
N ASN A 8 -0.56 -38.03 3.18
CA ASN A 8 0.15 -36.77 3.37
C ASN A 8 -0.58 -35.67 2.59
N GLY A 9 -1.29 -34.79 3.29
CA GLY A 9 -1.68 -33.49 2.78
C GLY A 9 -0.53 -32.52 2.98
N PHE A 10 0.01 -32.00 1.88
CA PHE A 10 0.85 -30.80 1.91
C PHE A 10 -0.06 -29.63 2.28
N ASP A 11 0.21 -29.05 3.44
CA ASP A 11 -0.48 -27.85 3.92
C ASP A 11 0.12 -26.64 3.19
N HIS A 12 -0.67 -26.06 2.28
CA HIS A 12 -0.29 -24.96 1.39
C HIS A 12 -0.75 -23.59 1.93
N ASN A 13 -0.95 -23.43 3.24
CA ASN A 13 -1.61 -22.24 3.79
C ASN A 13 -0.90 -21.63 5.01
N LEU A 14 0.36 -21.26 4.85
CA LEU A 14 1.02 -20.30 5.72
C LEU A 14 1.67 -19.22 4.84
N ASN A 15 1.15 -18.01 4.89
CA ASN A 15 1.78 -16.82 4.31
C ASN A 15 3.09 -16.57 5.10
N HIS A 16 4.19 -17.16 4.62
CA HIS A 16 5.52 -17.10 5.23
C HIS A 16 6.23 -15.74 5.05
N ASP A 17 5.54 -14.76 4.46
CA ASP A 17 6.04 -13.41 4.16
C ASP A 17 5.43 -12.33 5.07
N ASP A 18 4.73 -12.71 6.15
CA ASP A 18 4.48 -11.78 7.24
C ASP A 18 5.82 -11.54 7.93
N PRO A 19 6.41 -10.33 7.87
CA PRO A 19 7.45 -10.01 8.83
C PRO A 19 6.83 -10.31 10.21
N PRO A 20 7.50 -11.11 11.08
CA PRO A 20 6.97 -11.41 12.40
C PRO A 20 6.49 -10.08 12.96
N VAL A 21 5.21 -10.01 13.36
CA VAL A 21 4.59 -8.83 13.96
C VAL A 21 5.64 -8.27 14.91
N ALA A 22 6.32 -7.21 14.48
CA ALA A 22 7.43 -6.69 15.22
C ALA A 22 6.80 -6.21 16.51
N ALA A 23 7.04 -6.96 17.57
CA ALA A 23 6.60 -6.65 18.90
C ALA A 23 7.20 -5.30 19.23
N ILE A 24 6.45 -4.21 19.04
CA ILE A 24 6.56 -2.90 19.71
C ILE A 24 8.00 -2.38 20.01
N GLU A 25 9.01 -2.80 19.26
CA GLU A 25 10.42 -2.53 19.50
C GLU A 25 11.03 -2.06 18.18
N SER A 26 11.38 -0.77 18.20
CA SER A 26 12.07 -0.06 17.14
C SER A 26 13.44 -0.70 16.89
N GLY A 27 13.55 -1.56 15.87
CA GLY A 27 14.78 -2.28 15.52
C GLY A 27 15.79 -1.52 14.66
N GLY A 28 15.60 -0.22 14.39
CA GLY A 28 16.53 0.59 13.59
C GLY A 28 17.52 1.40 14.45
N PRO A 29 18.80 1.54 14.07
CA PRO A 29 19.71 2.50 14.72
C PRO A 29 19.18 3.95 14.58
N MET A 30 19.50 4.83 15.55
CA MET A 30 19.03 6.24 15.63
C MET A 30 19.62 7.18 14.54
N THR A 31 19.88 6.71 13.33
CA THR A 31 20.57 7.47 12.27
C THR A 31 19.69 7.85 11.08
N SER A 32 18.37 7.61 11.18
CA SER A 32 17.41 8.02 10.16
C SER A 32 17.57 9.52 9.83
N PRO A 33 17.43 9.93 8.55
CA PRO A 33 17.57 11.33 8.16
C PRO A 33 16.63 12.22 9.01
N GLU A 34 17.16 13.31 9.56
CA GLU A 34 16.36 14.30 10.27
C GLU A 34 15.38 14.97 9.29
N VAL A 35 14.18 14.41 9.18
CA VAL A 35 13.06 15.15 8.64
C VAL A 35 12.63 16.14 9.70
N VAL A 36 12.80 17.43 9.43
CA VAL A 36 12.19 18.50 10.24
C VAL A 36 10.69 18.19 10.36
N GLU A 37 10.26 17.84 11.56
CA GLU A 37 8.86 17.54 11.86
C GLU A 37 8.04 18.81 11.65
N LYS A 38 7.40 18.90 10.48
CA LYS A 38 6.44 19.97 10.22
C LYS A 38 5.19 19.65 11.04
N PRO A 39 4.60 20.65 11.72
CA PRO A 39 3.34 20.45 12.44
C PRO A 39 2.30 19.80 11.54
N HIS A 40 1.73 18.69 12.00
CA HIS A 40 0.68 17.98 11.27
C HIS A 40 -0.53 18.88 11.06
N THR A 41 -1.10 18.83 9.85
CA THR A 41 -2.26 19.66 9.50
C THR A 41 -3.58 18.97 9.82
N PHE A 42 -3.59 17.63 9.79
CA PHE A 42 -4.79 16.84 10.06
C PHE A 42 -4.51 15.68 11.03
N ARG A 43 -5.55 15.30 11.77
CA ARG A 43 -5.65 13.99 12.43
C ARG A 43 -6.55 13.08 11.58
N TYR A 44 -6.20 11.80 11.49
CA TYR A 44 -6.93 10.84 10.69
C TYR A 44 -7.57 9.74 11.52
N ASP A 45 -8.73 9.25 11.06
CA ASP A 45 -9.42 8.10 11.62
C ASP A 45 -10.10 7.30 10.49
N VAL A 46 -10.12 5.97 10.59
CA VAL A 46 -10.94 5.12 9.70
C VAL A 46 -12.40 5.13 10.14
N VAL A 47 -13.29 5.40 9.20
CA VAL A 47 -14.75 5.29 9.37
C VAL A 47 -15.18 3.86 9.09
N GLN A 48 -15.78 3.24 10.10
CA GLN A 48 -16.22 1.84 10.08
C GLN A 48 -17.56 1.65 9.36
N GLY A 49 -17.91 0.39 9.06
CA GLY A 49 -19.24 0.01 8.55
C GLY A 49 -19.38 0.01 7.03
N PHE A 50 -18.27 0.16 6.29
CA PHE A 50 -18.27 0.10 4.82
C PHE A 50 -17.60 -1.16 4.26
N PHE A 51 -16.49 -1.59 4.87
CA PHE A 51 -15.66 -2.69 4.40
C PHE A 51 -15.33 -3.66 5.52
N LEU A 52 -15.37 -4.97 5.22
CA LEU A 52 -15.19 -6.06 6.18
C LEU A 52 -13.80 -6.07 6.83
N GLN A 53 -12.78 -5.60 6.10
CA GLN A 53 -11.39 -5.59 6.55
C GLN A 53 -11.10 -4.60 7.67
N ASN A 54 -12.00 -3.62 7.90
CA ASN A 54 -11.66 -2.44 8.71
C ASN A 54 -11.81 -2.61 10.22
N GLY A 55 -12.27 -3.79 10.66
CA GLY A 55 -12.36 -4.18 12.05
C GLY A 55 -13.79 -4.24 12.60
N PRO A 56 -13.94 -4.32 13.94
CA PRO A 56 -12.86 -4.29 14.94
C PRO A 56 -12.07 -5.61 15.05
N GLU A 57 -12.48 -6.66 14.34
CA GLU A 57 -11.80 -7.95 14.38
C GLU A 57 -10.50 -7.92 13.55
N PRO A 58 -9.46 -8.68 13.96
CA PRO A 58 -8.28 -8.89 13.12
C PRO A 58 -8.66 -9.47 11.76
N LYS A 59 -7.72 -9.34 10.81
CA LYS A 59 -7.85 -9.98 9.49
C LYS A 59 -8.10 -11.48 9.67
N HIS A 60 -9.20 -11.95 9.09
CA HIS A 60 -9.65 -13.35 9.17
C HIS A 60 -10.13 -13.89 7.81
N LEU A 61 -9.98 -13.09 6.76
CA LEU A 61 -10.37 -13.43 5.40
C LEU A 61 -9.19 -13.21 4.47
N GLU A 62 -9.04 -14.13 3.53
CA GLU A 62 -8.02 -14.07 2.50
C GLU A 62 -8.39 -13.08 1.40
N PHE A 63 -7.39 -12.62 0.66
CA PHE A 63 -7.59 -11.58 -0.34
C PHE A 63 -8.53 -12.00 -1.47
N GLU A 64 -8.47 -13.26 -1.91
CA GLU A 64 -9.35 -13.82 -2.94
C GLU A 64 -10.81 -13.72 -2.52
N GLN A 65 -11.12 -13.96 -1.24
CA GLN A 65 -12.46 -13.84 -0.69
C GLN A 65 -12.94 -12.38 -0.69
N MET A 66 -12.02 -11.43 -0.52
CA MET A 66 -12.32 -10.00 -0.63
C MET A 66 -12.62 -9.57 -2.07
N LEU A 67 -11.91 -10.11 -3.05
CA LEU A 67 -12.18 -9.84 -4.46
C LEU A 67 -13.56 -10.35 -4.89
N GLU A 68 -13.97 -11.53 -4.41
CA GLU A 68 -15.32 -12.07 -4.62
C GLU A 68 -16.41 -11.19 -3.98
N ARG A 69 -16.05 -10.43 -2.94
CA ARG A 69 -16.93 -9.51 -2.20
C ARG A 69 -16.73 -8.04 -2.59
N SER A 70 -16.41 -7.75 -3.85
CA SER A 70 -16.27 -6.37 -4.35
C SER A 70 -15.28 -5.54 -3.54
N PHE A 71 -14.09 -6.08 -3.30
CA PHE A 71 -13.06 -5.53 -2.40
C PHE A 71 -13.46 -5.50 -0.91
N GLY A 72 -14.37 -6.38 -0.50
CA GLY A 72 -14.82 -6.49 0.90
C GLY A 72 -15.91 -5.49 1.29
N LEU A 73 -16.66 -4.93 0.34
CA LEU A 73 -17.85 -4.13 0.65
C LEU A 73 -18.84 -4.95 1.50
N ILE A 74 -19.36 -4.33 2.56
CA ILE A 74 -20.40 -4.95 3.40
C ILE A 74 -21.74 -5.02 2.67
N ASP A 75 -22.04 -4.03 1.83
CA ASP A 75 -23.22 -4.06 0.97
C ASP A 75 -22.99 -4.99 -0.23
N GLU A 76 -23.73 -6.09 -0.27
CA GLU A 76 -23.68 -7.08 -1.35
C GLU A 76 -24.75 -6.85 -2.43
N SER A 77 -25.59 -5.81 -2.29
CA SER A 77 -26.65 -5.53 -3.25
C SER A 77 -26.08 -5.11 -4.62
N PRO A 78 -26.89 -5.18 -5.70
CA PRO A 78 -26.51 -4.64 -7.01
C PRO A 78 -26.15 -3.15 -6.98
N GLU A 79 -26.66 -2.40 -6.00
CA GLU A 79 -26.47 -0.95 -5.84
C GLU A 79 -25.30 -0.58 -4.89
N ARG A 80 -24.53 -1.56 -4.42
CA ARG A 80 -23.46 -1.39 -3.42
C ARG A 80 -22.54 -0.18 -3.63
N TRP A 81 -22.11 0.08 -4.85
CA TRP A 81 -21.26 1.25 -5.14
C TRP A 81 -22.04 2.56 -5.13
N HIS A 82 -23.30 2.55 -5.58
CA HIS A 82 -24.19 3.70 -5.46
C HIS A 82 -24.46 4.03 -3.99
N ASN A 83 -24.71 3.01 -3.16
CA ASN A 83 -24.92 3.16 -1.72
C ASN A 83 -23.67 3.66 -1.01
N LEU A 84 -22.48 3.14 -1.33
CA LEU A 84 -21.20 3.67 -0.84
C LEU A 84 -21.04 5.15 -1.22
N LYS A 85 -21.23 5.50 -2.50
CA LYS A 85 -21.15 6.89 -3.00
C LYS A 85 -22.10 7.81 -2.26
N SER A 86 -23.36 7.40 -2.10
CA SER A 86 -24.39 8.16 -1.40
C SER A 86 -24.03 8.39 0.07
N ALA A 87 -23.57 7.34 0.77
CA ALA A 87 -23.18 7.42 2.17
C ALA A 87 -21.94 8.31 2.38
N VAL A 88 -20.90 8.18 1.54
CA VAL A 88 -19.70 9.03 1.60
C VAL A 88 -20.06 10.49 1.28
N LYS A 89 -20.90 10.71 0.27
CA LYS A 89 -21.38 12.06 -0.06
C LYS A 89 -22.15 12.68 1.12
N LYS A 90 -23.00 11.90 1.80
CA LYS A 90 -23.68 12.36 3.02
C LYS A 90 -22.70 12.73 4.13
N LEU A 91 -21.65 11.92 4.36
CA LEU A 91 -20.58 12.26 5.31
C LEU A 91 -19.90 13.60 4.97
N GLN A 92 -19.67 13.87 3.67
CA GLN A 92 -19.07 15.11 3.20
C GLN A 92 -20.01 16.32 3.34
N GLU A 93 -21.31 16.17 3.02
CA GLU A 93 -22.31 17.24 3.13
C GLU A 93 -22.63 17.61 4.60
N GLU A 94 -22.58 16.63 5.50
CA GLU A 94 -22.82 16.80 6.94
C GLU A 94 -21.52 17.07 7.73
N ALA A 95 -20.37 17.17 7.06
CA ALA A 95 -19.08 17.35 7.72
C ALA A 95 -19.00 18.69 8.48
N PRO A 96 -18.56 18.69 9.75
CA PRO A 96 -18.20 19.93 10.43
C PRO A 96 -17.08 20.68 9.71
N GLU A 97 -16.96 21.98 9.98
CA GLU A 97 -15.86 22.79 9.46
C GLU A 97 -14.51 22.14 9.81
N GLY A 98 -13.63 22.04 8.80
CA GLY A 98 -12.31 21.41 8.95
C GLY A 98 -12.31 19.88 8.89
N VAL A 99 -13.45 19.22 8.66
CA VAL A 99 -13.53 17.77 8.46
C VAL A 99 -13.67 17.43 6.97
N ILE A 100 -12.88 16.46 6.50
CA ILE A 100 -12.90 15.98 5.11
C ILE A 100 -13.00 14.46 5.12
N TYR A 101 -13.80 13.89 4.22
CA TYR A 101 -13.91 12.45 4.02
C TYR A 101 -13.46 12.06 2.61
N LYS A 102 -12.63 11.01 2.52
CA LYS A 102 -12.22 10.36 1.27
C LYS A 102 -12.27 8.84 1.42
N VAL A 103 -12.28 8.13 0.29
CA VAL A 103 -12.14 6.66 0.26
C VAL A 103 -10.82 6.32 -0.39
N MET A 104 -10.01 5.48 0.23
CA MET A 104 -8.68 5.12 -0.24
C MET A 104 -8.59 3.62 -0.48
N PHE A 105 -8.11 3.21 -1.65
CA PHE A 105 -7.79 1.85 -2.02
C PHE A 105 -6.27 1.67 -1.93
N LEU A 106 -5.81 1.03 -0.86
CA LEU A 106 -4.39 0.86 -0.54
C LEU A 106 -3.93 -0.51 -1.04
N GLY A 107 -3.14 -0.55 -2.11
CA GLY A 107 -2.64 -1.77 -2.74
C GLY A 107 -1.19 -2.05 -2.41
N ARG A 108 -0.87 -3.22 -1.84
CA ARG A 108 0.50 -3.75 -1.79
C ARG A 108 0.86 -4.27 -3.18
N HIS A 109 2.08 -4.01 -3.65
CA HIS A 109 2.56 -4.56 -4.91
C HIS A 109 2.39 -6.09 -4.98
N GLY A 110 2.20 -6.62 -6.20
CA GLY A 110 2.25 -8.07 -6.45
C GLY A 110 3.62 -8.66 -6.08
N GLN A 111 3.73 -9.98 -6.02
CA GLN A 111 4.99 -10.65 -5.68
C GLN A 111 6.14 -10.16 -6.57
N GLY A 112 7.17 -9.59 -5.94
CA GLY A 112 8.43 -9.25 -6.57
C GLY A 112 9.44 -10.39 -6.44
N TRP A 113 10.53 -10.33 -7.21
CA TRP A 113 11.61 -11.32 -7.10
C TRP A 113 12.23 -11.38 -5.69
N HIS A 114 12.18 -10.30 -4.92
CA HIS A 114 12.59 -10.29 -3.51
C HIS A 114 11.66 -11.10 -2.60
N ASN A 115 10.34 -11.06 -2.82
CA ASN A 115 9.40 -11.90 -2.05
C ASN A 115 9.61 -13.37 -2.38
N PHE A 116 9.78 -13.68 -3.68
CA PHE A 116 10.10 -15.05 -4.10
C PHE A 116 11.43 -15.52 -3.50
N GLY A 117 12.44 -14.64 -3.45
CA GLY A 117 13.72 -14.91 -2.79
C GLY A 117 13.54 -15.23 -1.29
N ALA A 118 12.81 -14.39 -0.54
CA ALA A 118 12.53 -14.63 0.88
C ALA A 118 11.83 -15.98 1.10
N SER A 119 10.83 -16.31 0.27
CA SER A 119 10.17 -17.61 0.28
C SER A 119 11.11 -18.78 -0.06
N LYS A 120 12.01 -18.61 -1.06
CA LYS A 120 12.98 -19.65 -1.49
C LYS A 120 13.98 -19.99 -0.38
N TYR A 121 14.44 -18.98 0.35
CA TYR A 121 15.53 -19.11 1.31
C TYR A 121 15.07 -19.21 2.77
N GLY A 122 13.81 -18.89 3.05
CA GLY A 122 13.29 -18.72 4.40
C GLY A 122 13.64 -17.35 4.98
N VAL A 123 12.83 -16.90 5.94
CA VAL A 123 12.90 -15.55 6.51
C VAL A 123 14.24 -15.29 7.20
N ASP A 124 14.69 -16.16 8.11
CA ASP A 124 15.92 -15.88 8.87
C ASP A 124 17.16 -15.78 7.96
N PRO A 125 17.43 -16.74 7.03
CA PRO A 125 18.56 -16.58 6.10
C PRO A 125 18.40 -15.37 5.17
N TRP A 126 17.16 -15.00 4.84
CA TRP A 126 16.89 -13.83 4.01
C TRP A 126 17.29 -12.54 4.71
N GLU A 127 16.82 -12.34 5.94
CA GLU A 127 17.08 -11.17 6.77
C GLU A 127 18.56 -11.09 7.19
N ASP A 128 19.24 -12.22 7.39
CA ASP A 128 20.65 -12.25 7.82
C ASP A 128 21.64 -12.03 6.67
N HIS A 129 21.29 -12.41 5.43
CA HIS A 129 22.25 -12.44 4.32
C HIS A 129 21.67 -11.93 3.01
N TRP A 130 20.61 -12.56 2.50
CA TRP A 130 20.19 -12.38 1.10
C TRP A 130 19.65 -10.98 0.82
N THR A 131 19.04 -10.33 1.81
CA THR A 131 18.49 -8.98 1.69
C THR A 131 19.56 -7.90 1.43
N TYR A 132 20.82 -8.17 1.80
CA TYR A 132 21.96 -7.24 1.63
C TYR A 132 22.70 -7.40 0.30
N ILE A 133 22.30 -8.37 -0.52
CA ILE A 133 22.87 -8.60 -1.85
C ILE A 133 21.78 -8.59 -2.92
N ASN A 134 22.18 -8.62 -4.19
CA ASN A 134 21.30 -8.33 -5.32
C ASN A 134 20.67 -9.58 -5.97
N GLY A 135 21.14 -10.77 -5.61
CA GLY A 135 20.75 -12.01 -6.25
C GLY A 135 21.67 -13.18 -5.89
N ASP A 136 21.31 -14.37 -6.36
CA ASP A 136 22.07 -15.63 -6.19
C ASP A 136 22.76 -16.10 -7.49
N GLY A 137 22.65 -15.33 -8.58
CA GLY A 137 23.13 -15.69 -9.91
C GLY A 137 22.08 -16.38 -10.79
N GLU A 138 20.95 -16.81 -10.24
CA GLU A 138 19.78 -17.31 -10.96
C GLU A 138 18.66 -16.27 -10.98
N ILE A 139 18.47 -15.58 -9.85
CA ILE A 139 17.42 -14.60 -9.60
C ILE A 139 18.08 -13.29 -9.19
N THR A 140 17.56 -12.18 -9.71
CA THR A 140 17.93 -10.83 -9.27
C THR A 140 16.77 -10.22 -8.52
N TRP A 141 16.98 -9.86 -7.26
CA TRP A 141 15.99 -9.23 -6.38
C TRP A 141 16.40 -7.84 -5.89
N GLY A 142 17.57 -7.34 -6.32
CA GLY A 142 18.01 -6.00 -6.00
C GLY A 142 19.02 -5.46 -7.03
N PRO A 143 19.18 -4.13 -7.12
CA PRO A 143 18.26 -3.14 -6.57
C PRO A 143 16.92 -3.12 -7.34
N ASP A 144 15.90 -2.51 -6.73
CA ASP A 144 14.60 -2.21 -7.35
C ASP A 144 13.98 -3.33 -8.21
N PRO A 145 13.68 -4.50 -7.62
CA PRO A 145 13.26 -5.68 -8.36
C PRO A 145 11.93 -5.50 -9.07
N GLU A 146 11.81 -6.20 -10.19
CA GLU A 146 10.54 -6.36 -10.92
C GLU A 146 9.60 -7.36 -10.25
N LEU A 147 8.33 -7.35 -10.68
CA LEU A 147 7.35 -8.38 -10.40
C LEU A 147 7.78 -9.74 -11.00
N THR A 148 7.41 -10.81 -10.31
CA THR A 148 7.41 -12.15 -10.88
C THR A 148 6.19 -12.34 -11.79
N PRO A 149 6.13 -13.41 -12.60
CA PRO A 149 4.90 -13.78 -13.32
C PRO A 149 3.68 -13.97 -12.39
N LEU A 150 3.91 -14.44 -11.16
CA LEU A 150 2.86 -14.54 -10.14
C LEU A 150 2.41 -13.15 -9.70
N GLY A 151 3.34 -12.23 -9.43
CA GLY A 151 3.01 -10.84 -9.08
C GLY A 151 2.20 -10.11 -10.14
N VAL A 152 2.50 -10.35 -11.41
CA VAL A 152 1.69 -9.84 -12.54
C VAL A 152 0.27 -10.43 -12.49
N SER A 153 0.14 -11.74 -12.28
CA SER A 153 -1.17 -12.41 -12.19
C SER A 153 -2.00 -11.93 -10.99
N GLN A 154 -1.37 -11.70 -9.83
CA GLN A 154 -2.01 -11.10 -8.66
C GLN A 154 -2.53 -9.69 -8.96
N ALA A 155 -1.74 -8.85 -9.61
CA ALA A 155 -2.17 -7.52 -10.01
C ALA A 155 -3.33 -7.56 -11.02
N GLN A 156 -3.30 -8.48 -11.98
CA GLN A 156 -4.39 -8.69 -12.94
C GLN A 156 -5.69 -9.20 -12.29
N ALA A 157 -5.61 -9.90 -11.15
CA ALA A 157 -6.80 -10.29 -10.40
C ALA A 157 -7.57 -9.07 -9.86
N ILE A 158 -6.85 -8.04 -9.38
CA ILE A 158 -7.45 -6.74 -9.03
C ILE A 158 -8.13 -6.12 -10.25
N GLN A 159 -7.46 -6.14 -11.41
CA GLN A 159 -8.02 -5.57 -12.64
C GLN A 159 -9.32 -6.25 -13.04
N LYS A 160 -9.35 -7.59 -12.98
CA LYS A 160 -10.54 -8.39 -13.25
C LYS A 160 -11.68 -8.00 -12.30
N CYS A 161 -11.41 -7.88 -11.00
CA CYS A 161 -12.42 -7.43 -10.03
C CYS A 161 -12.93 -6.02 -10.39
N TRP A 162 -12.06 -5.05 -10.70
CA TRP A 162 -12.51 -3.72 -11.14
C TRP A 162 -13.38 -3.74 -12.40
N LYS A 163 -13.05 -4.58 -13.38
CA LYS A 163 -13.86 -4.77 -14.60
C LYS A 163 -15.24 -5.31 -14.28
N GLU A 164 -15.34 -6.25 -13.35
CA GLU A 164 -16.60 -6.80 -12.86
C GLU A 164 -17.40 -5.77 -12.06
N GLN A 165 -16.74 -4.89 -11.30
CA GLN A 165 -17.40 -3.85 -10.51
C GLN A 165 -17.80 -2.61 -11.31
N LYS A 166 -17.15 -2.36 -12.46
CA LYS A 166 -17.47 -1.25 -13.38
C LYS A 166 -18.96 -1.14 -13.75
N PRO A 167 -19.65 -2.20 -14.24
CA PRO A 167 -21.08 -2.11 -14.58
C PRO A 167 -21.97 -1.85 -13.36
N HIS A 168 -21.48 -2.05 -12.14
CA HIS A 168 -22.18 -1.74 -10.89
C HIS A 168 -21.88 -0.34 -10.36
N GLY A 169 -21.16 0.49 -11.12
CA GLY A 169 -20.93 1.90 -10.77
C GLY A 169 -19.72 2.14 -9.88
N ALA A 170 -18.71 1.25 -9.90
CA ALA A 170 -17.44 1.51 -9.22
C ALA A 170 -16.78 2.85 -9.64
N PRO A 171 -16.14 3.60 -8.72
CA PRO A 171 -15.58 4.93 -8.97
C PRO A 171 -14.21 4.86 -9.66
N ILE A 172 -14.18 4.48 -10.93
CA ILE A 172 -12.92 4.23 -11.67
C ILE A 172 -12.60 5.29 -12.73
N SER A 173 -13.43 6.33 -12.86
CA SER A 173 -13.18 7.44 -13.77
C SER A 173 -12.17 8.42 -13.18
N LYS A 174 -11.37 9.08 -14.04
CA LYS A 174 -10.38 10.09 -13.60
C LYS A 174 -11.00 11.29 -12.89
N GLU A 175 -12.30 11.54 -13.07
CA GLU A 175 -13.04 12.59 -12.36
C GLU A 175 -13.41 12.17 -10.92
N GLU A 176 -13.45 10.86 -10.63
CA GLU A 176 -13.84 10.30 -9.33
C GLU A 176 -12.64 9.84 -8.50
N ILE A 177 -11.63 9.25 -9.15
CA ILE A 177 -10.48 8.65 -8.49
C ILE A 177 -9.14 9.24 -8.96
N ARG A 178 -8.22 9.41 -8.01
CA ARG A 178 -6.83 9.81 -8.26
C ARG A 178 -5.87 8.69 -7.89
N TRP A 179 -4.80 8.52 -8.66
CA TRP A 179 -3.84 7.43 -8.49
C TRP A 179 -2.47 7.95 -8.02
N TYR A 180 -1.98 7.37 -6.94
CA TYR A 180 -0.64 7.57 -6.42
C TYR A 180 0.12 6.26 -6.43
N VAL A 181 1.42 6.33 -6.62
CA VAL A 181 2.27 5.15 -6.70
C VAL A 181 3.62 5.43 -6.08
N SER A 182 4.18 4.42 -5.43
CA SER A 182 5.58 4.44 -5.00
C SER A 182 6.53 4.49 -6.21
N PRO A 183 7.73 5.07 -6.04
CA PRO A 183 8.73 5.13 -7.11
C PRO A 183 9.43 3.80 -7.45
N LEU A 184 9.19 2.72 -6.71
CA LEU A 184 9.82 1.43 -7.00
C LEU A 184 9.17 0.72 -8.20
N THR A 185 9.97 0.01 -8.98
CA THR A 185 9.57 -0.61 -10.25
C THR A 185 8.37 -1.55 -10.08
N ARG A 186 8.40 -2.40 -9.06
CA ARG A 186 7.31 -3.34 -8.74
C ARG A 186 5.95 -2.67 -8.49
N THR A 187 5.92 -1.48 -7.89
CA THR A 187 4.66 -0.75 -7.65
C THR A 187 4.15 -0.09 -8.92
N GLY A 188 5.06 0.40 -9.78
CA GLY A 188 4.67 0.91 -11.10
C GLY A 188 4.10 -0.20 -12.00
N GLN A 189 4.73 -1.37 -12.02
CA GLN A 189 4.21 -2.55 -12.72
C GLN A 189 2.85 -2.98 -12.14
N THR A 190 2.71 -3.05 -10.82
CA THR A 190 1.43 -3.38 -10.17
C THR A 190 0.34 -2.38 -10.56
N MET A 191 0.62 -1.07 -10.52
CA MET A 191 -0.33 -0.03 -10.94
C MET A 191 -0.80 -0.24 -12.39
N LEU A 192 0.11 -0.52 -13.32
CA LEU A 192 -0.27 -0.76 -14.70
C LEU A 192 -1.08 -2.04 -14.88
N GLU A 193 -0.71 -3.13 -14.22
CA GLU A 193 -1.41 -4.42 -14.35
C GLU A 193 -2.78 -4.43 -13.64
N SER A 194 -2.90 -3.76 -12.47
CA SER A 194 -4.15 -3.68 -11.71
C SER A 194 -5.22 -2.80 -12.32
N TRP A 195 -4.83 -1.85 -13.18
CA TRP A 195 -5.78 -0.93 -13.80
C TRP A 195 -5.86 -1.15 -15.31
N GLY A 196 -4.74 -1.36 -16.00
CA GLY A 196 -4.66 -1.51 -17.46
C GLY A 196 -5.50 -0.47 -18.20
N GLU A 197 -6.49 -0.89 -18.99
CA GLU A 197 -7.36 0.05 -19.71
C GLU A 197 -8.31 0.87 -18.82
N LEU A 198 -8.45 0.51 -17.54
CA LEU A 198 -9.23 1.27 -16.57
C LEU A 198 -8.43 2.45 -16.00
N LEU A 199 -7.11 2.51 -16.25
CA LEU A 199 -6.29 3.64 -15.85
C LEU A 199 -6.56 4.84 -16.76
N THR A 200 -7.54 5.66 -16.37
CA THR A 200 -7.99 6.80 -17.19
C THR A 200 -7.35 8.13 -16.80
N GLY A 201 -6.64 8.18 -15.67
CA GLY A 201 -5.85 9.33 -15.21
C GLY A 201 -4.35 9.09 -15.26
N VAL A 202 -3.60 10.01 -14.67
CA VAL A 202 -2.14 9.99 -14.61
C VAL A 202 -1.71 9.60 -13.20
N PRO A 203 -1.08 8.43 -12.98
CA PRO A 203 -0.47 8.11 -11.70
C PRO A 203 0.60 9.12 -11.31
N GLU A 204 0.57 9.55 -10.06
CA GLU A 204 1.60 10.41 -9.48
C GLU A 204 2.58 9.60 -8.64
N VAL A 205 3.87 9.74 -8.94
CA VAL A 205 4.95 9.09 -8.20
C VAL A 205 5.37 9.99 -7.05
N TRP A 206 5.15 9.54 -5.81
CA TRP A 206 5.59 10.25 -4.61
C TRP A 206 6.57 9.38 -3.80
N GLU A 207 7.73 9.94 -3.43
CA GLU A 207 8.78 9.28 -2.64
C GLU A 207 8.25 8.84 -1.26
N ASP A 208 7.28 9.56 -0.70
CA ASP A 208 6.66 9.24 0.59
C ASP A 208 5.87 7.92 0.58
N TRP A 209 5.54 7.36 -0.58
CA TRP A 209 4.90 6.04 -0.70
C TRP A 209 5.90 4.90 -0.89
N ARG A 210 7.21 5.16 -0.89
CA ARG A 210 8.26 4.14 -1.00
C ARG A 210 8.27 3.17 0.18
N GLU A 211 8.82 1.98 -0.02
CA GLU A 211 9.12 1.05 1.09
C GLU A 211 10.20 1.65 2.01
N ILE A 212 10.62 0.89 3.00
CA ILE A 212 11.61 1.27 4.01
C ILE A 212 12.90 1.79 3.36
N TYR A 213 13.41 2.93 3.81
CA TYR A 213 14.72 3.43 3.33
C TYR A 213 15.90 2.62 3.90
N GLY A 214 16.89 2.37 3.03
CA GLY A 214 18.20 1.84 3.40
C GLY A 214 18.26 0.33 3.68
N SER A 215 19.48 -0.16 3.92
CA SER A 215 19.87 -1.52 4.26
C SER A 215 19.54 -2.58 3.20
N HIS A 216 18.26 -2.89 2.96
CA HIS A 216 17.84 -3.94 2.03
C HIS A 216 18.01 -3.47 0.58
N THR A 217 18.68 -4.26 -0.25
CA THR A 217 18.97 -3.87 -1.64
C THR A 217 17.70 -3.73 -2.47
N CYS A 218 16.67 -4.54 -2.19
CA CYS A 218 15.38 -4.47 -2.88
C CYS A 218 14.63 -3.15 -2.65
N ASP A 219 15.02 -2.39 -1.62
CA ASP A 219 14.41 -1.10 -1.31
C ASP A 219 15.18 0.06 -1.91
N LYS A 220 16.35 -0.16 -2.52
CA LYS A 220 17.11 0.86 -3.25
C LYS A 220 16.40 1.22 -4.55
N ARG A 221 16.01 2.48 -4.69
CA ARG A 221 15.24 3.03 -5.81
C ARG A 221 16.13 3.23 -7.05
N SER A 222 15.60 2.93 -8.23
CA SER A 222 16.21 3.33 -9.51
C SER A 222 16.24 4.84 -9.69
N THR A 223 17.09 5.37 -10.58
CA THR A 223 17.18 6.83 -10.78
C THR A 223 15.87 7.43 -11.32
N LYS A 224 15.68 8.73 -11.14
CA LYS A 224 14.51 9.44 -11.70
C LYS A 224 14.42 9.24 -13.21
N THR A 225 15.53 9.38 -13.94
CA THR A 225 15.58 9.15 -15.39
C THR A 225 15.13 7.74 -15.76
N TYR A 226 15.51 6.73 -14.97
CA TYR A 226 15.04 5.36 -15.18
C TYR A 226 13.52 5.25 -15.01
N ILE A 227 12.95 5.83 -13.94
CA ILE A 227 11.52 5.81 -13.66
C ILE A 227 10.74 6.51 -14.79
N GLU A 228 11.17 7.70 -15.24
CA GLU A 228 10.52 8.43 -16.35
C GLU A 228 10.54 7.63 -17.65
N LYS A 229 11.66 6.95 -17.95
CA LYS A 229 11.78 6.12 -19.15
C LYS A 229 10.90 4.86 -19.06
N ARG A 230 10.83 4.24 -17.88
CA ARG A 230 10.09 2.99 -17.67
C ARG A 230 8.58 3.22 -17.62
N PHE A 231 8.15 4.33 -17.02
CA PHE A 231 6.75 4.69 -16.83
C PHE A 231 6.47 6.10 -17.42
N PRO A 232 6.51 6.26 -18.75
CA PRO A 232 6.44 7.58 -19.39
C PRO A 232 5.09 8.28 -19.23
N THR A 233 4.06 7.56 -18.81
CA THR A 233 2.72 8.11 -18.52
C THR A 233 2.56 8.56 -17.07
N PHE A 234 3.53 8.29 -16.19
CA PHE A 234 3.46 8.69 -14.79
C PHE A 234 4.02 10.10 -14.62
N LYS A 235 3.48 10.82 -13.64
CA LYS A 235 3.98 12.14 -13.26
C LYS A 235 4.79 12.03 -11.98
N ILE A 236 6.10 12.24 -12.07
CA ILE A 236 6.96 12.30 -10.90
C ILE A 236 6.74 13.63 -10.17
N GLU A 237 6.72 13.58 -8.84
CA GLU A 237 6.57 14.78 -8.02
C GLU A 237 7.68 15.82 -8.24
N GLU A 238 7.37 17.06 -7.89
CA GLU A 238 8.34 18.15 -7.93
C GLU A 238 9.42 17.96 -6.85
N GLY A 239 10.66 18.30 -7.19
CA GLY A 239 11.80 18.17 -6.26
C GLY A 239 12.35 16.76 -6.11
N PHE A 240 11.87 15.79 -6.89
CA PHE A 240 12.35 14.41 -6.85
C PHE A 240 13.82 14.30 -7.27
N ALA A 241 14.64 13.69 -6.41
CA ALA A 241 16.08 13.54 -6.62
C ALA A 241 16.40 12.55 -7.75
N GLU A 242 17.43 12.84 -8.56
CA GLU A 242 17.86 11.93 -9.63
C GLU A 242 18.30 10.58 -9.04
N GLU A 243 19.28 10.62 -8.15
CA GLU A 243 19.81 9.46 -7.45
C GLU A 243 19.04 9.17 -6.16
N ASP A 244 19.19 7.94 -5.67
CA ASP A 244 18.62 7.53 -4.39
C ASP A 244 19.53 7.93 -3.22
N GLU A 245 19.37 9.17 -2.76
CA GLU A 245 20.12 9.74 -1.63
C GLU A 245 19.62 9.27 -0.26
N LEU A 246 18.42 8.65 -0.20
CA LEU A 246 17.77 8.22 1.04
C LEU A 246 18.16 6.80 1.44
N TRP A 247 18.57 5.96 0.47
CA TRP A 247 19.07 4.62 0.76
C TRP A 247 20.54 4.65 1.17
N LYS A 248 20.82 4.13 2.36
CA LYS A 248 22.18 3.89 2.85
C LYS A 248 22.31 2.41 3.22
N PRO A 249 23.44 1.75 2.94
CA PRO A 249 23.60 0.31 3.19
C PRO A 249 23.60 -0.06 4.68
N ASP A 250 23.90 0.88 5.56
CA ASP A 250 24.12 0.71 7.00
C ASP A 250 23.06 1.43 7.88
N ASP A 251 22.01 1.96 7.26
CA ASP A 251 20.90 2.65 7.93
C ASP A 251 19.59 1.98 7.52
N ARG A 252 18.69 1.74 8.47
CA ARG A 252 17.34 1.23 8.20
C ARG A 252 16.34 2.19 8.80
N GLU A 253 15.43 2.68 7.96
CA GLU A 253 14.36 3.57 8.39
C GLU A 253 13.48 2.93 9.47
N THR A 254 13.15 3.72 10.50
CA THR A 254 12.30 3.30 11.61
C THR A 254 10.81 3.41 11.27
N ASP A 255 9.97 2.65 11.99
CA ASP A 255 8.51 2.78 11.91
C ASP A 255 8.03 4.20 12.24
N ALA A 256 8.64 4.86 13.22
CA ALA A 256 8.32 6.25 13.56
C ALA A 256 8.56 7.18 12.35
N HIS A 257 9.68 7.02 11.65
CA HIS A 257 9.96 7.81 10.45
C HIS A 257 9.01 7.50 9.29
N MET A 258 8.64 6.22 9.08
CA MET A 258 7.60 5.85 8.12
C MET A 258 6.23 6.47 8.46
N GLN A 259 5.83 6.48 9.73
CA GLN A 259 4.59 7.14 10.16
C GLN A 259 4.63 8.64 9.90
N MET A 260 5.77 9.31 10.19
CA MET A 260 5.95 10.73 9.90
C MET A 260 5.79 11.04 8.40
N ARG A 261 6.42 10.27 7.50
CA ARG A 261 6.28 10.52 6.05
C ARG A 261 4.93 10.08 5.48
N ALA A 262 4.31 9.03 6.03
CA ALA A 262 2.94 8.66 5.68
C ALA A 262 1.96 9.78 6.05
N GLN A 263 2.09 10.33 7.26
CA GLN A 263 1.34 11.50 7.72
C GLN A 263 1.61 12.74 6.85
N ARG A 264 2.86 13.00 6.46
CA ARG A 264 3.21 14.08 5.51
C ARG A 264 2.52 13.92 4.15
N ALA A 265 2.53 12.71 3.59
CA ALA A 265 1.87 12.41 2.32
C ALA A 265 0.36 12.59 2.43
N MET A 266 -0.24 12.16 3.55
CA MET A 266 -1.65 12.36 3.84
C MET A 266 -2.00 13.84 4.00
N ASP A 267 -1.20 14.62 4.71
CA ASP A 267 -1.40 16.07 4.87
C ASP A 267 -1.37 16.78 3.52
N ARG A 268 -0.43 16.37 2.64
CA ARG A 268 -0.38 16.86 1.25
C ARG A 268 -1.61 16.44 0.45
N LEU A 269 -2.07 15.21 0.60
CA LEU A 269 -3.22 14.66 -0.13
C LEU A 269 -4.54 15.34 0.26
N PHE A 270 -4.75 15.61 1.55
CA PHE A 270 -5.96 16.24 2.10
C PHE A 270 -5.88 17.77 2.13
N GLY A 271 -4.69 18.35 1.97
CA GLY A 271 -4.47 19.79 1.95
C GLY A 271 -5.07 20.49 0.74
N GLU A 272 -5.04 21.82 0.76
CA GLU A 272 -5.68 22.70 -0.25
C GLU A 272 -5.20 22.44 -1.69
N GLY A 273 -3.92 22.08 -1.87
CA GLY A 273 -3.33 21.71 -3.17
C GLY A 273 -3.41 20.22 -3.51
N GLY A 274 -4.08 19.42 -2.68
CA GLY A 274 -4.11 17.96 -2.76
C GLY A 274 -5.12 17.39 -3.77
N ALA A 275 -5.60 16.18 -3.48
CA ALA A 275 -6.59 15.49 -4.30
C ALA A 275 -7.96 16.16 -4.15
N LYS A 276 -8.61 16.49 -5.28
CA LYS A 276 -10.01 16.98 -5.29
C LYS A 276 -10.99 15.82 -5.35
N GLU A 277 -10.53 14.70 -5.88
CA GLU A 277 -11.22 13.44 -6.05
C GLU A 277 -11.62 12.85 -4.68
N THR A 278 -12.79 12.23 -4.61
CA THR A 278 -13.25 11.56 -3.38
C THR A 278 -12.56 10.23 -3.19
N TYR A 279 -12.24 9.54 -4.29
CA TYR A 279 -11.61 8.24 -4.27
C TYR A 279 -10.12 8.38 -4.57
N ILE A 280 -9.31 7.58 -3.90
CA ILE A 280 -7.86 7.56 -4.04
C ILE A 280 -7.41 6.13 -4.21
N SER A 281 -6.52 5.87 -5.15
CA SER A 281 -5.76 4.61 -5.25
C SER A 281 -4.31 4.89 -4.88
N ILE A 282 -3.73 4.08 -4.00
CA ILE A 282 -2.32 4.15 -3.65
C ILE A 282 -1.72 2.76 -3.83
N THR A 283 -0.79 2.61 -4.78
CA THR A 283 -0.03 1.36 -4.96
C THR A 283 1.36 1.50 -4.33
N SER A 284 1.62 0.70 -3.30
CA SER A 284 2.75 0.85 -2.40
C SER A 284 3.20 -0.52 -1.84
N HIS A 285 3.75 -0.54 -0.62
CA HIS A 285 4.47 -1.69 -0.06
C HIS A 285 3.98 -2.02 1.35
N SER A 286 4.37 -3.18 1.86
CA SER A 286 3.90 -3.71 3.14
C SER A 286 4.17 -2.78 4.33
N ALA A 287 5.42 -2.34 4.53
CA ALA A 287 5.77 -1.66 5.77
C ALA A 287 5.23 -0.22 5.81
N ILE A 288 5.29 0.51 4.69
CA ILE A 288 4.71 1.86 4.63
C ILE A 288 3.18 1.84 4.73
N LEU A 289 2.48 0.85 4.14
CA LEU A 289 1.02 0.73 4.31
C LEU A 289 0.62 0.32 5.72
N ARG A 290 1.40 -0.55 6.39
CA ARG A 290 1.22 -0.87 7.81
C ARG A 290 1.31 0.41 8.67
N ASN A 291 2.34 1.22 8.44
CA ASN A 291 2.54 2.47 9.18
C ASN A 291 1.48 3.52 8.84
N LEU A 292 1.01 3.58 7.59
CA LEU A 292 -0.15 4.40 7.23
C LEU A 292 -1.40 3.95 7.98
N LEU A 293 -1.70 2.65 8.04
CA LEU A 293 -2.85 2.14 8.79
C LEU A 293 -2.76 2.48 10.28
N ALA A 294 -1.57 2.45 10.88
CA ALA A 294 -1.36 2.93 12.25
C ALA A 294 -1.69 4.43 12.40
N VAL A 295 -1.24 5.28 11.46
CA VAL A 295 -1.58 6.72 11.41
C VAL A 295 -3.09 6.95 11.26
N LEU A 296 -3.80 6.06 10.57
CA LEU A 296 -5.25 6.12 10.41
C LEU A 296 -6.03 5.54 11.62
N HIS A 297 -5.34 5.13 12.69
CA HIS A 297 -5.91 4.40 13.83
C HIS A 297 -6.67 3.12 13.44
N HIS A 298 -6.24 2.48 12.36
CA HIS A 298 -6.74 1.19 11.93
C HIS A 298 -6.07 0.07 12.75
N GLN A 299 -6.75 -1.07 12.90
CA GLN A 299 -6.15 -2.25 13.51
C GLN A 299 -4.99 -2.80 12.64
N PRO A 300 -4.03 -3.55 13.20
CA PRO A 300 -3.02 -4.22 12.38
C PRO A 300 -3.67 -5.09 11.30
N TYR A 301 -3.29 -4.85 10.04
CA TYR A 301 -3.79 -5.60 8.89
C TYR A 301 -2.61 -5.97 7.98
N PRO A 302 -2.13 -7.23 8.02
CA PRO A 302 -1.06 -7.66 7.13
C PRO A 302 -1.61 -7.85 5.72
N LEU A 303 -1.21 -6.97 4.79
CA LEU A 303 -1.54 -7.12 3.37
C LEU A 303 -0.65 -8.19 2.74
N ALA A 304 -1.24 -9.20 2.10
CA ALA A 304 -0.54 -10.14 1.24
C ALA A 304 -0.02 -9.45 -0.03
N THR A 305 0.96 -10.05 -0.72
CA THR A 305 1.42 -9.51 -2.02
C THR A 305 0.26 -9.43 -3.01
N GLY A 306 0.08 -8.27 -3.63
CA GLY A 306 -1.02 -7.99 -4.56
C GLY A 306 -2.36 -7.70 -3.90
N GLU A 307 -2.44 -7.66 -2.56
CA GLU A 307 -3.68 -7.33 -1.86
C GLU A 307 -3.99 -5.84 -1.87
N MET A 308 -5.28 -5.51 -1.92
CA MET A 308 -5.81 -4.15 -1.84
C MET A 308 -6.84 -4.02 -0.70
N ILE A 309 -6.60 -3.11 0.24
CA ILE A 309 -7.54 -2.77 1.32
C ILE A 309 -8.19 -1.40 1.08
N PRO A 310 -9.53 -1.33 1.00
CA PRO A 310 -10.25 -0.07 0.98
C PRO A 310 -10.56 0.47 2.38
N VAL A 311 -10.31 1.76 2.61
CA VAL A 311 -10.60 2.47 3.85
C VAL A 311 -11.37 3.76 3.57
N VAL A 312 -12.40 4.05 4.38
CA VAL A 312 -13.03 5.38 4.40
C VAL A 312 -12.31 6.19 5.46
N VAL A 313 -11.68 7.30 5.07
CA VAL A 313 -10.83 8.10 5.95
C VAL A 313 -11.50 9.42 6.27
N LYS A 314 -11.57 9.73 7.56
CA LYS A 314 -11.91 11.04 8.10
C LYS A 314 -10.62 11.79 8.40
N ALA A 315 -10.44 12.96 7.82
CA ALA A 315 -9.41 13.91 8.18
C ALA A 315 -10.02 15.07 8.97
N THR A 316 -9.46 15.41 10.12
CA THR A 316 -9.89 16.54 10.94
C THR A 316 -8.74 17.53 11.05
N ARG A 317 -8.93 18.76 10.56
CA ARG A 317 -7.90 19.79 10.62
C ARG A 317 -7.53 20.11 12.07
N VAL A 318 -6.24 20.08 12.38
CA VAL A 318 -5.73 20.43 13.70
C VAL A 318 -5.45 21.92 13.73
N LEU A 319 -6.03 22.63 14.71
CA LEU A 319 -5.74 24.05 14.90
C LEU A 319 -4.34 24.23 15.50
N PRO A 320 -3.61 25.32 15.18
CA PRO A 320 -2.33 25.62 15.81
C PRO A 320 -2.46 25.62 17.34
N GLY A 321 -1.71 24.74 18.02
CA GLY A 321 -1.70 24.61 19.49
C GLY A 321 -2.49 23.45 20.10
N GLN A 322 -3.07 22.55 19.29
CA GLN A 322 -3.77 21.33 19.76
C GLN A 322 -3.00 20.03 19.54
N ILE A 323 -1.68 20.11 19.32
CA ILE A 323 -0.83 18.93 19.20
C ILE A 323 -0.56 18.43 20.62
N ALA A 324 -1.13 17.28 20.97
CA ALA A 324 -0.88 16.57 22.23
C ALA A 324 0.03 15.38 21.97
#